data_AF-A0AAV6ZRV1-F1
#
_entry.id   AF-A0AAV6ZRV1-F1
#
_cell.length_a   1.000
_cell.length_b   1.000
_cell.length_c   1.000
_cell.angle_alpha   90.00
_cell.angle_beta   90.00
_cell.angle_gamma   90.00
#
_symmetry.space_group_name_H-M   'P 1'
#
loop_
_entity.id
_entity.type
_entity.pdbx_description
1 polymer ?
#
loop_
_entity_poly.entity_id
_entity_poly.type
_entity_poly.pdbx_seq_one_letter_code
_entity_poly.pdbx_strand_id
1 'polypeptide(L)'
;MTVLKTLPNLQKLDNQAVTAEEVSHAMSEGEEITAAPTEISPAENGSPGLTSDHTCGEVSIESENDSLNFSMEETNKIREQLGMKPLPRDKFSSFSSPLEPSVDRKRKNNVLNAVLLLLKDLDTEGLEIVQRTAENRIHQLQRKTFQQES
;
A
#
# COMPACT_ATOMS: atom_id res chain seq x y z
N MET A 1 -1.74 -22.12 27.44
CA MET A 1 -2.55 -21.13 26.71
C MET A 1 -2.48 -21.48 25.24
N THR A 2 -3.58 -21.82 24.57
CA THR A 2 -3.58 -22.08 23.12
C THR A 2 -4.42 -21.00 22.45
N VAL A 3 -3.90 -20.41 21.37
CA VAL A 3 -4.51 -19.29 20.64
C VAL A 3 -5.96 -19.56 20.21
N LEU A 4 -6.31 -20.83 19.92
CA LEU A 4 -7.68 -21.25 19.62
C LEU A 4 -8.67 -21.05 20.77
N LYS A 5 -8.23 -21.19 22.02
CA LYS A 5 -9.13 -21.02 23.19
C LYS A 5 -9.47 -19.55 23.42
N THR A 6 -8.65 -18.65 22.94
CA THR A 6 -8.86 -17.20 23.03
C THR A 6 -9.60 -16.63 21.83
N LEU A 7 -9.78 -17.42 20.76
CA LEU A 7 -10.39 -16.98 19.50
C LEU A 7 -11.44 -18.03 19.07
N PRO A 8 -12.72 -17.86 19.46
CA PRO A 8 -13.74 -18.90 19.30
C PRO A 8 -14.07 -19.27 17.84
N ASN A 9 -13.78 -18.39 16.89
CA ASN A 9 -14.00 -18.61 15.46
C ASN A 9 -12.74 -19.07 14.71
N LEU A 10 -11.60 -19.20 15.40
CA LEU A 10 -10.36 -19.62 14.75
C LEU A 10 -10.34 -21.15 14.67
N GLN A 11 -10.38 -21.68 13.45
CA GLN A 11 -10.25 -23.10 13.16
C GLN A 11 -8.84 -23.39 12.60
N LYS A 12 -8.22 -24.49 13.05
CA LYS A 12 -7.00 -24.96 12.37
C LYS A 12 -7.39 -25.88 11.22
N LEU A 13 -6.75 -25.70 10.08
CA LEU A 13 -6.87 -26.57 8.91
C LEU A 13 -5.63 -27.47 8.74
N ASP A 14 -4.78 -27.56 9.77
CA ASP A 14 -3.57 -28.37 9.73
C ASP A 14 -3.91 -29.86 9.64
N ASN A 15 -3.45 -30.50 8.55
CA ASN A 15 -3.71 -31.92 8.25
C ASN A 15 -5.20 -32.28 8.10
N GLN A 16 -6.05 -31.28 7.84
CA GLN A 16 -7.44 -31.54 7.51
C GLN A 16 -7.52 -32.16 6.11
N ALA A 17 -8.16 -33.32 6.00
CA ALA A 17 -8.41 -33.94 4.70
C ALA A 17 -9.45 -33.11 3.93
N VAL A 18 -9.19 -32.87 2.64
CA VAL A 18 -10.12 -32.19 1.73
C VAL A 18 -11.34 -33.07 1.49
N THR A 19 -12.53 -32.50 1.63
CA THR A 19 -13.80 -33.22 1.40
C THR A 19 -14.13 -33.29 -0.08
N ALA A 20 -14.92 -34.29 -0.48
CA ALA A 20 -15.34 -34.45 -1.89
C ALA A 20 -16.17 -33.26 -2.40
N GLU A 21 -16.89 -32.58 -1.51
CA GLU A 21 -17.65 -31.38 -1.82
C GLU A 21 -16.72 -30.20 -2.16
N GLU A 22 -15.69 -29.95 -1.35
CA GLU A 22 -14.68 -28.92 -1.62
C GLU A 22 -13.94 -29.18 -2.94
N VAL A 23 -13.61 -30.45 -3.23
CA VAL A 23 -12.99 -30.82 -4.52
C VAL A 23 -13.93 -30.51 -5.69
N SER A 24 -15.20 -30.89 -5.57
CA SER A 24 -16.19 -30.65 -6.64
C SER A 24 -16.38 -29.17 -6.92
N HIS A 25 -16.42 -28.36 -5.84
CA HIS A 25 -16.54 -26.91 -5.93
C HIS A 25 -15.31 -26.25 -6.56
N ALA A 26 -14.10 -26.71 -6.21
CA ALA A 26 -12.87 -26.22 -6.83
C ALA A 26 -12.81 -26.56 -8.32
N MET A 27 -13.37 -27.71 -8.74
CA MET A 27 -13.43 -28.07 -10.16
C MET A 27 -14.43 -27.22 -10.97
N SER A 28 -15.53 -26.77 -10.36
CA SER A 28 -16.54 -25.96 -11.05
C SER A 28 -16.23 -24.47 -11.03
N GLU A 29 -15.65 -23.95 -9.96
CA GLU A 29 -15.43 -22.51 -9.75
C GLU A 29 -13.95 -22.10 -9.77
N GLY A 30 -13.02 -23.03 -9.62
CA GLY A 30 -11.59 -22.72 -9.54
C GLY A 30 -10.96 -22.41 -10.90
N GLU A 31 -9.95 -21.54 -10.91
CA GLU A 31 -9.11 -21.25 -12.07
C GLU A 31 -7.89 -22.18 -12.11
N GLU A 32 -7.45 -22.57 -13.31
CA GLU A 32 -6.28 -23.41 -13.51
C GLU A 32 -5.00 -22.63 -13.17
N ILE A 33 -4.32 -23.04 -12.09
CA ILE A 33 -3.00 -22.50 -11.74
C ILE A 33 -1.99 -23.08 -12.73
N THR A 34 -1.88 -22.45 -13.90
CA THR A 34 -0.78 -22.71 -14.83
C THR A 34 0.52 -22.30 -14.11
N ALA A 35 1.50 -23.20 -14.05
CA ALA A 35 2.77 -22.93 -13.37
C ALA A 35 3.45 -21.65 -13.91
N ALA A 36 4.36 -21.09 -13.08
CA ALA A 36 5.01 -19.77 -13.22
C ALA A 36 5.15 -19.24 -14.66
N PRO A 37 4.90 -17.93 -14.90
CA PRO A 37 4.97 -17.36 -16.25
C PRO A 37 6.33 -17.66 -16.86
N THR A 38 6.35 -18.57 -17.81
CA THR A 38 7.52 -18.74 -18.67
C THR A 38 7.45 -17.56 -19.64
N GLU A 39 8.02 -16.44 -19.22
CA GLU A 39 8.44 -15.39 -20.13
C GLU A 39 9.26 -16.03 -21.24
N ILE A 40 8.82 -15.94 -22.51
CA ILE A 40 9.57 -15.79 -23.78
C ILE A 40 8.49 -15.71 -24.90
N SER A 41 7.96 -14.55 -25.30
CA SER A 41 8.44 -13.58 -26.32
C SER A 41 7.57 -13.57 -27.62
N PRO A 42 7.66 -12.54 -28.49
CA PRO A 42 6.53 -11.97 -29.24
C PRO A 42 6.32 -12.57 -30.64
N ALA A 43 5.07 -12.90 -30.98
CA ALA A 43 4.63 -13.06 -32.36
C ALA A 43 3.13 -12.72 -32.48
N GLU A 44 2.90 -11.53 -33.03
CA GLU A 44 1.81 -11.16 -33.95
C GLU A 44 0.74 -12.25 -34.21
N ASN A 45 -0.50 -12.03 -33.76
CA ASN A 45 -1.68 -11.85 -34.61
C ASN A 45 -2.97 -11.73 -33.77
N GLY A 46 -3.85 -10.83 -34.19
CA GLY A 46 -4.81 -10.14 -33.33
C GLY A 46 -6.06 -10.93 -32.89
N SER A 47 -6.59 -10.52 -31.75
CA SER A 47 -8.02 -10.44 -31.42
C SER A 47 -8.19 -9.81 -30.03
N PRO A 48 -8.92 -8.69 -29.85
CA PRO A 48 -9.20 -8.16 -28.52
C PRO A 48 -10.40 -8.91 -27.92
N GLY A 49 -10.11 -9.92 -27.12
CA GLY A 49 -11.09 -10.69 -26.34
C GLY A 49 -11.56 -9.95 -25.09
N LEU A 50 -12.66 -9.22 -25.26
CA LEU A 50 -13.82 -9.10 -24.37
C LEU A 50 -13.64 -9.40 -22.86
N THR A 51 -13.71 -8.30 -22.08
CA THR A 51 -14.60 -8.11 -20.92
C THR A 51 -14.91 -9.32 -20.04
N SER A 52 -14.38 -9.33 -18.81
CA SER A 52 -15.13 -9.81 -17.65
C SER A 52 -15.17 -8.72 -16.60
N ASP A 53 -16.27 -7.99 -16.65
CA ASP A 53 -16.74 -7.05 -15.65
C ASP A 53 -17.17 -7.87 -14.43
N HIS A 54 -16.26 -8.12 -13.48
CA HIS A 54 -16.65 -8.64 -12.17
C HIS A 54 -17.16 -7.49 -11.32
N THR A 55 -18.40 -7.12 -11.61
CA THR A 55 -19.32 -6.56 -10.62
C THR A 55 -19.43 -7.57 -9.47
N CYS A 56 -18.58 -7.40 -8.46
CA CYS A 56 -18.75 -8.05 -7.17
C CYS A 56 -19.73 -7.18 -6.39
N GLY A 57 -20.91 -7.74 -6.13
CA GLY A 57 -21.96 -7.09 -5.35
C GLY A 57 -21.43 -6.68 -3.98
N GLU A 58 -21.18 -5.39 -3.84
CA GLU A 58 -20.90 -4.75 -2.56
C GLU A 58 -22.21 -4.73 -1.75
N VAL A 59 -22.35 -5.69 -0.83
CA VAL A 59 -23.10 -5.40 0.39
C VAL A 59 -22.30 -4.35 1.15
N SER A 60 -22.74 -3.11 0.97
CA SER A 60 -22.90 -2.07 1.98
C SER A 60 -22.07 -2.30 3.25
N ILE A 61 -20.93 -1.59 3.37
CA ILE A 61 -20.77 -0.50 4.34
C ILE A 61 -19.77 0.49 3.75
N GLU A 62 -20.26 1.64 3.33
CA GLU A 62 -19.44 2.78 2.96
C GLU A 62 -18.67 3.21 4.22
N SER A 63 -17.40 2.81 4.32
CA SER A 63 -16.47 3.40 5.27
C SER A 63 -15.13 3.57 4.58
N GLU A 64 -14.98 4.77 4.04
CA GLU A 64 -13.82 5.45 3.46
C GLU A 64 -12.55 5.47 4.33
N ASN A 65 -12.21 4.36 4.98
CA ASN A 65 -10.91 4.20 5.64
C ASN A 65 -9.99 3.42 4.71
N ASP A 66 -8.98 4.12 4.21
CA ASP A 66 -7.79 3.59 3.54
C ASP A 66 -7.43 2.22 4.13
N SER A 67 -7.43 1.17 3.30
CA SER A 67 -7.43 -0.24 3.72
C SER A 67 -6.24 -0.65 4.60
N LEU A 68 -5.27 0.25 4.80
CA LEU A 68 -4.08 0.06 5.62
C LEU A 68 -3.87 1.14 6.71
N ASN A 69 -4.80 2.09 6.89
CA ASN A 69 -4.63 3.18 7.86
C ASN A 69 -5.42 2.95 9.16
N PHE A 70 -5.20 1.83 9.83
CA PHE A 70 -5.76 1.59 11.16
C PHE A 70 -4.81 2.12 12.23
N SER A 71 -5.27 3.12 12.98
CA SER A 71 -4.46 3.69 14.07
C SER A 71 -4.45 2.77 15.30
N MET A 72 -3.47 2.95 16.19
CA MET A 72 -3.38 2.17 17.43
C MET A 72 -4.61 2.39 18.32
N GLU A 73 -5.19 3.58 18.30
CA GLU A 73 -6.42 3.97 18.98
C GLU A 73 -7.61 3.16 18.47
N GLU A 74 -7.71 3.00 17.16
CA GLU A 74 -8.78 2.26 16.51
C GLU A 74 -8.69 0.77 16.82
N THR A 75 -7.48 0.22 16.79
CA THR A 75 -7.22 -1.16 17.22
C THR A 75 -7.62 -1.37 18.69
N ASN A 76 -7.27 -0.43 19.58
CA ASN A 76 -7.67 -0.52 20.99
C ASN A 76 -9.18 -0.41 21.19
N LYS A 77 -9.87 0.41 20.40
CA LYS A 77 -11.33 0.52 20.41
C LYS A 77 -12.00 -0.82 20.05
N ILE A 78 -11.51 -1.51 19.03
CA ILE A 78 -12.02 -2.84 18.64
C ILE A 78 -11.74 -3.86 19.76
N ARG A 79 -10.56 -3.82 20.39
CA ARG A 79 -10.21 -4.73 21.50
C ARG A 79 -11.15 -4.56 22.69
N GLU A 80 -11.47 -3.32 23.07
CA GLU A 80 -12.39 -3.03 24.16
C GLU A 80 -13.82 -3.50 23.84
N GLN A 81 -14.29 -3.28 22.60
CA GLN A 81 -15.59 -3.79 22.13
C GLN A 81 -15.68 -5.32 22.21
N LEU A 82 -14.56 -6.02 22.01
CA LEU A 82 -14.45 -7.48 22.14
C LEU A 82 -14.16 -7.93 23.60
N GLY A 83 -14.23 -7.04 24.59
CA GLY A 83 -13.97 -7.35 25.99
C GLY A 83 -12.51 -7.68 26.31
N MET A 84 -11.60 -7.36 25.39
CA MET A 84 -10.16 -7.55 25.57
C MET A 84 -9.51 -6.31 26.16
N LYS A 85 -8.44 -6.51 26.94
CA LYS A 85 -7.66 -5.39 27.50
C LYS A 85 -6.96 -4.60 26.39
N PRO A 86 -6.98 -3.25 26.45
CA PRO A 86 -6.29 -2.40 25.50
C PRO A 86 -4.78 -2.63 25.55
N LEU A 87 -4.11 -2.45 24.42
CA LEU A 87 -2.67 -2.53 24.32
C LEU A 87 -2.04 -1.26 24.91
N PRO A 88 -1.16 -1.38 25.92
CA PRO A 88 -0.43 -0.25 26.45
C PRO A 88 0.59 0.26 25.43
N ARG A 89 0.52 1.55 25.09
CA ARG A 89 1.44 2.20 24.13
C ARG A 89 2.91 2.02 24.49
N ASP A 90 3.19 1.96 25.78
CA ASP A 90 4.57 1.94 26.30
C ASP A 90 5.28 0.60 26.09
N LYS A 91 4.54 -0.49 25.84
CA LYS A 91 5.12 -1.86 25.72
C LYS A 91 5.41 -2.28 24.29
N PHE A 92 4.93 -1.51 23.31
CA PHE A 92 5.27 -1.70 21.90
C PHE A 92 6.41 -0.76 21.46
N SER A 93 6.88 0.12 22.36
CA SER A 93 8.04 0.99 22.14
C SER A 93 9.39 0.25 22.15
N SER A 94 9.41 -1.05 22.46
CA SER A 94 10.65 -1.86 22.45
C SER A 94 11.01 -2.46 21.08
N PHE A 95 10.15 -2.31 20.07
CA PHE A 95 10.47 -2.69 18.68
C PHE A 95 10.55 -1.51 17.70
N SER A 96 10.39 -0.27 18.18
CA SER A 96 10.71 0.92 17.39
C SER A 96 12.21 1.21 17.45
N SER A 97 12.95 0.56 16.56
CA SER A 97 14.21 1.08 16.04
C SER A 97 13.98 2.47 15.40
N PRO A 98 15.03 3.28 15.26
CA PRO A 98 15.46 4.32 16.17
C PRO A 98 14.77 5.65 15.87
N LEU A 99 14.40 6.40 16.91
CA LEU A 99 14.26 7.86 16.86
C LEU A 99 13.55 8.36 15.59
N GLU A 100 12.20 8.28 15.53
CA GLU A 100 11.43 8.96 14.47
C GLU A 100 11.90 10.42 14.43
N PRO A 101 12.67 10.82 13.40
CA PRO A 101 13.07 12.19 13.29
C PRO A 101 11.77 12.92 12.94
N SER A 102 11.52 14.07 13.59
CA SER A 102 10.30 14.89 13.38
C SER A 102 9.83 14.82 11.93
N VAL A 103 8.52 14.76 11.66
CA VAL A 103 7.95 14.61 10.31
C VAL A 103 8.65 15.52 9.28
N ASP A 104 9.10 16.71 9.70
CA ASP A 104 9.96 17.62 8.94
C ASP A 104 11.32 17.07 8.50
N ARG A 105 12.04 16.37 9.37
CA ARG A 105 13.30 15.67 9.03
C ARG A 105 13.05 14.52 8.06
N LYS A 106 11.99 13.73 8.26
CA LYS A 106 11.61 12.66 7.30
C LYS A 106 11.29 13.23 5.93
N ARG A 107 10.52 14.33 5.87
CA ARG A 107 10.26 15.07 4.61
C ARG A 107 11.54 15.62 3.98
N LYS A 108 12.44 16.22 4.77
CA LYS A 108 13.73 16.72 4.28
C LYS A 108 14.60 15.59 3.70
N ASN A 109 14.62 14.43 4.35
CA ASN A 109 15.32 13.25 3.87
C ASN A 109 14.70 12.71 2.58
N ASN A 110 13.36 12.70 2.48
CA ASN A 110 12.65 12.27 1.27
C ASN A 110 12.94 13.21 0.09
N VAL A 111 12.94 14.52 0.31
CA VAL A 111 13.26 15.51 -0.72
C VAL A 111 14.71 15.38 -1.16
N LEU A 112 15.65 15.24 -0.21
CA LEU A 112 17.05 15.04 -0.55
C LEU A 112 17.25 13.76 -1.37
N ASN A 113 16.61 12.66 -0.98
CA ASN A 113 16.71 11.40 -1.71
C ASN A 113 16.15 11.52 -3.13
N ALA A 114 14.99 12.18 -3.29
CA ALA A 114 14.42 12.43 -4.61
C ALA A 114 15.35 13.29 -5.49
N VAL A 115 15.98 14.33 -4.92
CA VAL A 115 16.95 15.17 -5.65
C VAL A 115 18.18 14.36 -6.06
N LEU A 116 18.71 13.51 -5.18
CA LEU A 116 19.86 12.66 -5.48
C LEU A 116 19.56 11.62 -6.58
N LEU A 117 18.35 11.04 -6.57
CA LEU A 117 17.89 10.12 -7.62
C LEU A 117 17.76 10.83 -8.97
N LEU A 118 17.15 12.03 -8.98
CA LEU A 118 17.05 12.83 -10.21
C LEU A 118 18.43 13.19 -10.79
N LEU A 119 19.40 13.56 -9.95
CA LEU A 119 20.75 13.86 -10.41
C LEU A 119 21.50 12.64 -10.95
N LYS A 120 21.12 11.44 -10.50
CA LYS A 120 21.73 10.19 -10.96
C LYS A 120 21.11 9.72 -12.28
N ASP A 121 19.80 9.89 -12.44
CA ASP A 121 19.04 9.29 -13.54
C ASP A 121 18.85 10.24 -14.74
N LEU A 122 18.99 11.56 -14.56
CA LEU A 122 18.91 12.54 -15.64
C LEU A 122 20.23 12.65 -16.40
N ASP A 123 20.12 12.72 -17.73
CA ASP A 123 21.22 13.05 -18.63
C ASP A 123 21.45 14.56 -18.71
N THR A 124 22.43 14.97 -19.53
CA THR A 124 22.81 16.38 -19.70
C THR A 124 21.63 17.24 -20.17
N GLU A 125 20.82 16.72 -21.10
CA GLU A 125 19.66 17.44 -21.63
C GLU A 125 18.56 17.59 -20.57
N GLY A 126 18.24 16.51 -19.85
CA GLY A 126 17.28 16.53 -18.75
C GLY A 126 17.67 17.51 -17.65
N LEU A 127 18.96 17.59 -17.32
CA LEU A 127 19.47 18.51 -16.30
C LEU A 127 19.35 19.98 -16.72
N GLU A 128 19.64 20.31 -17.99
CA GLU A 128 19.45 21.66 -18.53
C GLU A 128 17.99 22.12 -18.49
N ILE A 129 17.04 21.21 -18.75
CA ILE A 129 15.60 21.49 -18.67
C ILE A 129 15.22 21.82 -17.21
N VAL A 130 15.70 21.02 -16.25
CA VAL A 130 15.44 21.25 -14.83
C VAL A 130 16.02 22.60 -14.39
N GLN A 131 17.26 22.92 -14.78
CA GLN A 131 17.89 24.21 -14.48
C GLN A 131 17.04 25.38 -15.01
N ARG A 132 16.73 25.40 -16.31
CA ARG A 132 15.94 26.47 -16.93
C ARG A 132 14.57 26.62 -16.27
N THR A 133 13.93 25.49 -15.93
CA THR A 133 12.63 25.47 -15.25
C THR A 133 12.71 26.05 -13.84
N ALA A 134 13.74 25.66 -13.08
CA ALA A 134 13.97 26.15 -11.73
C ALA A 134 14.23 27.66 -11.72
N GLU A 135 15.09 28.15 -12.62
CA GLU A 135 15.38 29.58 -12.80
C GLU A 135 14.10 30.38 -13.11
N ASN A 136 13.30 29.92 -14.07
CA ASN A 136 12.03 30.56 -14.42
C ASN A 136 11.07 30.61 -13.21
N ARG A 137 10.97 29.51 -12.45
CA ARG A 137 10.13 29.45 -11.25
C ARG A 137 10.60 30.43 -10.17
N ILE A 138 11.91 30.55 -9.93
CA ILE A 138 12.48 31.53 -8.98
C ILE A 138 12.13 32.96 -9.43
N HIS A 139 12.32 33.29 -10.71
CA HIS A 139 11.98 34.61 -11.24
C HIS A 139 10.48 34.91 -11.13
N GLN A 140 9.61 33.93 -11.35
CA GLN A 140 8.17 34.11 -11.13
C GLN A 140 7.82 34.39 -9.68
N LEU A 141 8.46 33.71 -8.73
CA LEU A 141 8.24 33.94 -7.30
C LEU A 141 8.71 35.34 -6.88
N GLN A 142 9.88 35.77 -7.35
CA GLN A 142 10.38 37.12 -7.10
C GLN A 142 9.42 38.19 -7.63
N ARG A 143 8.90 38.03 -8.86
CA ARG A 143 7.91 38.97 -9.41
C ARG A 143 6.63 39.03 -8.58
N LYS A 144 6.17 37.89 -8.04
CA LYS A 144 4.98 37.84 -7.16
C LYS A 144 5.23 38.52 -5.82
N THR A 145 6.41 38.35 -5.22
CA THR A 145 6.73 39.04 -3.95
C THR A 145 6.73 40.56 -4.13
N PHE A 146 7.31 41.07 -5.22
CA PHE A 146 7.29 42.52 -5.50
C PHE A 146 5.89 43.10 -5.77
N GLN A 147 4.96 42.31 -6.32
CA GLN A 147 3.57 42.78 -6.53
C GLN A 147 2.69 42.69 -5.29
N GLN A 148 3.10 41.96 -4.25
CA GLN A 148 2.35 41.84 -3.00
C GLN A 148 2.72 42.91 -1.97
N GLU A 149 3.84 43.61 -2.17
CA GLU A 149 4.34 44.70 -1.32
C GLU A 149 4.10 46.12 -1.89
N SER A 150 3.32 46.27 -2.98
CA SER A 150 2.87 47.55 -3.55
C SER A 150 1.36 47.67 -3.52
#